data_AF-A0A3N5R0E1-F1
#
_entry.id   AF-A0A3N5R0E1-F1
#
_cell.length_a   1.000
_cell.length_b   1.000
_cell.length_c   1.000
_cell.angle_alpha   90.00
_cell.angle_beta   90.00
_cell.angle_gamma   90.00
#
_symmetry.space_group_name_H-M   'P 1'
#
loop_
_entity.id
_entity.type
_entity.pdbx_description
1 polymer ?
#
loop_
_entity_poly.entity_id
_entity_poly.type
_entity_poly.pdbx_seq_one_letter_code
_entity_poly.pdbx_strand_id
1 'polypeptide(L)'
;MIQQLGTNNKLHIFWFVIDSVRTFRSGKDDRDRLAVMDDLALDSVEFTNCLTSAPSSLLAAAGMFTGLPSTFVARHFNDFKIGIGALDTIASLVKIHGYRSFPILDTRDIRIPLNHVLPSFGKKYLPNGYKLSDYAWHNWDLNRVFRSILDKYDFSNPACFTFWFDCRRDPKTSDYVRECIDWIKEEGLYEDAIVVMHSDHGYPDPDSQLNEAYFKELGHDMVLTDDNIRVPFFLKYPGCPKSNKIKDVCGLIDIIPTLFDILKLPYKVVQPRYQGMSLLPLIRGEEKESRIRISDTRLPMDVNRISAYRSTIRKYIYFHESRAEFFFDLENDPSELKNLGESVACQTELNQFRVVRDDFEREIYLFHRDNLERNARKSFQKMKKWFPRGLKKVVIVSKGIKPIISLLAEKTARYFDGCLIDLVYSGTELAGIKNVSGCFQVKDFTYEEIVHAELGRYDLVVFLTENSSRVFLKEEIRRGIKSIPARKHVLMNFNFELFNYFVYRFLHSNKLKMFLDWDNKGFLYKQEPFFLIKDVVFFLIWAVKKVYKTHFTKEKDVDLKAAKDIMDFRKFHLEGNESGLIEMDDQLMKYEYTRIRTRDS
;
A
#
# COMPACT_ATOMS: atom_id res chain seq x y z
N MET A 1 25.99 -31.17 -1.64
CA MET A 1 26.81 -30.68 -2.76
C MET A 1 25.88 -30.04 -3.78
N ILE A 2 25.84 -28.72 -3.87
CA ILE A 2 25.16 -28.02 -4.96
C ILE A 2 25.94 -28.36 -6.23
N GLN A 3 25.33 -29.10 -7.16
CA GLN A 3 25.83 -29.20 -8.52
C GLN A 3 26.07 -27.76 -8.99
N GLN A 4 27.28 -27.46 -9.46
CA GLN A 4 27.63 -26.14 -9.96
C GLN A 4 26.61 -25.74 -11.03
N LEU A 5 25.60 -24.95 -10.66
CA LEU A 5 24.79 -24.21 -11.61
C LEU A 5 25.80 -23.42 -12.45
N GLY A 6 25.95 -23.84 -13.71
CA GLY A 6 26.87 -23.22 -14.65
C GLY A 6 26.64 -21.71 -14.62
N THR A 7 27.72 -20.94 -14.53
CA THR A 7 27.76 -19.49 -14.33
C THR A 7 27.11 -18.65 -15.44
N ASN A 8 26.36 -19.28 -16.36
CA ASN A 8 25.76 -18.68 -17.54
C ASN A 8 24.23 -18.84 -17.69
N ASN A 9 23.54 -19.67 -16.88
CA ASN A 9 22.08 -19.82 -17.06
C ASN A 9 21.31 -18.97 -16.04
N LYS A 10 20.74 -17.85 -16.51
CA LYS A 10 19.84 -17.00 -15.72
C LYS A 10 18.48 -17.68 -15.66
N LEU A 11 18.04 -18.06 -14.46
CA LEU A 11 16.78 -18.79 -14.25
C LEU A 11 15.57 -17.90 -14.56
N HIS A 12 14.53 -18.49 -15.16
CA HIS A 12 13.21 -17.85 -15.20
C HIS A 12 12.58 -17.84 -13.81
N ILE A 13 11.73 -16.85 -13.57
CA ILE A 13 11.02 -16.68 -12.30
C ILE A 13 9.53 -16.65 -12.61
N PHE A 14 8.78 -17.56 -12.02
CA PHE A 14 7.32 -17.59 -12.08
C PHE A 14 6.76 -17.35 -10.68
N TRP A 15 6.18 -16.18 -10.48
CA TRP A 15 5.73 -15.70 -9.18
C TRP A 15 4.22 -15.60 -9.17
N PHE A 16 3.56 -16.50 -8.47
CA PHE A 16 2.11 -16.59 -8.31
C PHE A 16 1.67 -15.95 -7.00
N VAL A 17 0.91 -14.86 -7.10
CA VAL A 17 0.13 -14.30 -6.00
C VAL A 17 -1.32 -14.70 -6.21
N ILE A 18 -1.96 -15.20 -5.15
CA ILE A 18 -3.37 -15.60 -5.18
C ILE A 18 -4.08 -14.85 -4.06
N ASP A 19 -5.00 -13.95 -4.42
CA ASP A 19 -5.59 -12.97 -3.51
C ASP A 19 -6.40 -13.61 -2.38
N SER A 20 -6.14 -13.20 -1.12
CA SER A 20 -6.91 -13.54 0.09
C SER A 20 -7.08 -15.05 0.41
N VAL A 21 -6.12 -15.90 0.07
CA VAL A 21 -6.15 -17.34 0.39
C VAL A 21 -5.55 -17.64 1.78
N ARG A 22 -6.29 -18.42 2.58
CA ARG A 22 -5.88 -18.90 3.91
C ARG A 22 -4.91 -20.08 3.83
N THR A 23 -4.21 -20.34 4.95
CA THR A 23 -3.30 -21.49 5.07
C THR A 23 -3.99 -22.85 5.22
N PHE A 24 -5.31 -22.88 5.38
CA PHE A 24 -6.11 -24.08 5.68
C PHE A 24 -7.43 -24.08 4.89
N ARG A 25 -8.20 -25.17 5.00
CA ARG A 25 -9.53 -25.31 4.39
C ARG A 25 -10.61 -25.35 5.46
N SER A 26 -11.52 -24.39 5.42
CA SER A 26 -12.74 -24.34 6.24
C SER A 26 -13.89 -25.14 5.62
N GLY A 27 -13.92 -25.26 4.29
CA GLY A 27 -15.04 -25.78 3.52
C GLY A 27 -16.25 -24.84 3.48
N LYS A 28 -16.09 -23.56 3.85
CA LYS A 28 -17.19 -22.59 4.00
C LYS A 28 -17.27 -21.54 2.91
N ASP A 29 -16.14 -21.17 2.32
CA ASP A 29 -16.05 -20.12 1.31
C ASP A 29 -14.93 -20.41 0.29
N ASP A 30 -14.67 -19.43 -0.58
CA ASP A 30 -13.68 -19.47 -1.65
C ASP A 30 -12.27 -18.98 -1.24
N ARG A 31 -12.07 -18.66 0.04
CA ARG A 31 -10.79 -18.19 0.63
C ARG A 31 -9.94 -19.33 1.19
N ASP A 32 -10.36 -20.56 0.98
CA ASP A 32 -9.66 -21.76 1.43
C ASP A 32 -8.34 -21.98 0.68
N ARG A 33 -7.39 -22.65 1.33
CA ARG A 33 -6.17 -23.16 0.70
C ARG A 33 -6.50 -23.97 -0.55
N LEU A 34 -5.91 -23.59 -1.68
CA LEU A 34 -6.19 -24.22 -2.97
C LEU A 34 -5.51 -25.58 -3.13
N ALA A 35 -6.09 -26.49 -3.93
CA ALA A 35 -5.51 -27.82 -4.16
C ALA A 35 -4.14 -27.76 -4.86
N VAL A 36 -3.97 -26.83 -5.81
CA VAL A 36 -2.70 -26.61 -6.52
C VAL A 36 -1.53 -26.26 -5.58
N MET A 37 -1.82 -25.67 -4.42
CA MET A 37 -0.80 -25.38 -3.41
C MET A 37 -0.26 -26.67 -2.77
N ASP A 38 -1.10 -27.69 -2.58
CA ASP A 38 -0.66 -28.99 -2.07
C ASP A 38 0.18 -29.74 -3.09
N ASP A 39 -0.18 -29.65 -4.37
CA ASP A 39 0.61 -30.26 -5.43
C ASP A 39 1.98 -29.60 -5.56
N LEU A 40 2.05 -28.26 -5.49
CA LEU A 40 3.32 -27.55 -5.49
C LEU A 40 4.16 -27.89 -4.26
N ALA A 41 3.54 -28.12 -3.10
CA ALA A 41 4.25 -28.49 -1.87
C ALA A 41 5.11 -29.77 -2.05
N LEU A 42 4.67 -30.70 -2.90
CA LEU A 42 5.41 -31.94 -3.16
C LEU A 42 6.79 -31.67 -3.79
N ASP A 43 6.89 -30.65 -4.63
CA ASP A 43 8.11 -30.28 -5.40
C ASP A 43 8.80 -29.01 -4.89
N SER A 44 8.41 -28.50 -3.71
CA SER A 44 8.92 -27.22 -3.19
C SER A 44 9.22 -27.28 -1.69
N VAL A 45 9.70 -26.16 -1.16
CA VAL A 45 9.73 -25.87 0.27
C VAL A 45 8.47 -25.09 0.64
N GLU A 46 7.71 -25.58 1.60
CA GLU A 46 6.56 -24.91 2.20
C GLU A 46 6.98 -24.18 3.49
N PHE A 47 6.66 -22.90 3.60
CA PHE A 47 6.82 -22.11 4.82
C PHE A 47 5.47 -22.00 5.54
N THR A 48 5.28 -22.77 6.62
CA THR A 48 3.97 -22.91 7.27
C THR A 48 3.63 -21.75 8.23
N ASN A 49 4.58 -20.84 8.45
CA ASN A 49 4.44 -19.69 9.33
C ASN A 49 4.94 -18.41 8.64
N CYS A 50 4.44 -18.14 7.43
CA CYS A 50 4.76 -16.95 6.66
C CYS A 50 3.74 -15.83 6.91
N LEU A 51 4.22 -14.62 7.18
CA LEU A 51 3.40 -13.46 7.51
C LEU A 51 3.41 -12.43 6.37
N THR A 52 2.25 -11.88 6.04
CA THR A 52 2.18 -10.70 5.17
C THR A 52 2.53 -9.42 5.93
N SER A 53 3.01 -8.40 5.21
CA SER A 53 3.29 -7.08 5.81
C SER A 53 2.01 -6.31 6.15
N ALA A 54 0.87 -6.67 5.56
CA ALA A 54 -0.41 -6.02 5.78
C ALA A 54 -1.55 -6.89 5.22
N PRO A 55 -2.73 -6.97 5.87
CA PRO A 55 -3.92 -7.61 5.32
C PRO A 55 -4.59 -6.71 4.25
N SER A 56 -3.83 -6.30 3.23
CA SER A 56 -4.29 -5.42 2.16
C SER A 56 -3.45 -5.65 0.91
N SER A 57 -4.07 -5.90 -0.24
CA SER A 57 -3.39 -6.26 -1.48
C SER A 57 -2.27 -5.30 -1.88
N LEU A 58 -2.53 -3.98 -1.86
CA LEU A 58 -1.52 -3.00 -2.27
C LEU A 58 -0.37 -2.88 -1.25
N LEU A 59 -0.68 -2.93 0.06
CA LEU A 59 0.33 -2.82 1.10
C LEU A 59 1.16 -4.11 1.21
N ALA A 60 0.53 -5.28 1.09
CA ALA A 60 1.18 -6.57 0.97
C ALA A 60 2.11 -6.61 -0.26
N ALA A 61 1.63 -6.12 -1.41
CA ALA A 61 2.43 -6.01 -2.62
C ALA A 61 3.66 -5.11 -2.43
N ALA A 62 3.49 -3.98 -1.73
CA ALA A 62 4.59 -3.11 -1.31
C ALA A 62 5.65 -3.92 -0.55
N GLY A 63 5.21 -4.74 0.40
CA GLY A 63 6.06 -5.60 1.22
C GLY A 63 6.85 -6.61 0.39
N MET A 64 6.12 -7.51 -0.26
CA MET A 64 6.67 -8.67 -0.95
C MET A 64 7.61 -8.29 -2.11
N PHE A 65 7.32 -7.20 -2.84
CA PHE A 65 8.10 -6.82 -4.03
C PHE A 65 9.25 -5.86 -3.74
N THR A 66 9.37 -5.35 -2.51
CA THR A 66 10.47 -4.46 -2.11
C THR A 66 11.39 -5.04 -1.06
N GLY A 67 10.93 -6.05 -0.32
CA GLY A 67 11.63 -6.61 0.83
C GLY A 67 11.65 -5.69 2.05
N LEU A 68 10.81 -4.65 2.09
CA LEU A 68 10.62 -3.78 3.24
C LEU A 68 9.17 -3.83 3.72
N PRO A 69 8.89 -3.71 5.02
CA PRO A 69 7.53 -3.49 5.49
C PRO A 69 6.87 -2.30 4.77
N SER A 70 5.56 -2.41 4.52
CA SER A 70 4.78 -1.40 3.75
C SER A 70 4.95 0.02 4.30
N THR A 71 5.11 0.14 5.62
CA THR A 71 5.35 1.39 6.35
C THR A 71 6.67 2.09 6.01
N PHE A 72 7.67 1.39 5.46
CA PHE A 72 8.89 2.00 4.92
C PHE A 72 8.76 2.37 3.45
N VAL A 73 7.87 1.69 2.71
CA VAL A 73 7.67 1.91 1.28
C VAL A 73 6.93 3.23 1.02
N ALA A 74 5.88 3.48 1.79
CA ALA A 74 5.05 4.67 1.68
C ALA A 74 4.68 5.18 3.07
N ARG A 75 4.22 6.42 3.14
CA ARG A 75 3.83 7.05 4.41
C ARG A 75 2.32 7.23 4.54
N HIS A 76 1.64 7.31 3.40
CA HIS A 76 0.21 7.42 3.23
C HIS A 76 -0.13 6.89 1.83
N PHE A 77 -1.35 6.42 1.57
CA PHE A 77 -1.71 5.85 0.26
C PHE A 77 -1.56 6.82 -0.92
N ASN A 78 -1.91 8.09 -0.73
CA ASN A 78 -1.64 9.16 -1.70
C ASN A 78 -0.14 9.39 -2.01
N ASP A 79 0.75 8.89 -1.15
CA ASP A 79 2.22 8.89 -1.28
C ASP A 79 2.76 7.52 -1.68
N PHE A 80 1.91 6.63 -2.22
CA PHE A 80 2.35 5.33 -2.73
C PHE A 80 3.08 5.50 -4.09
N LYS A 81 4.14 6.31 -4.07
CA LYS A 81 5.18 6.34 -5.08
C LYS A 81 6.31 5.54 -4.49
N ILE A 82 6.43 4.28 -4.91
CA ILE A 82 7.52 3.44 -4.44
C ILE A 82 8.82 4.08 -4.92
N GLY A 83 9.48 4.82 -4.03
CA GLY A 83 10.68 5.61 -4.26
C GLY A 83 11.94 4.76 -4.18
N ILE A 84 11.96 3.66 -4.93
CA ILE A 84 12.90 2.51 -4.85
C ILE A 84 14.29 2.85 -5.41
N GLY A 85 14.73 4.11 -5.42
CA GLY A 85 16.03 4.46 -6.03
C GLY A 85 17.21 3.67 -5.43
N ALA A 86 17.03 3.11 -4.23
CA ALA A 86 18.04 2.36 -3.50
C ALA A 86 17.76 0.86 -3.32
N LEU A 87 16.55 0.35 -3.54
CA LEU A 87 16.24 -1.07 -3.26
C LEU A 87 16.38 -1.92 -4.52
N ASP A 88 16.85 -3.14 -4.33
CA ASP A 88 16.86 -4.14 -5.38
C ASP A 88 15.52 -4.86 -5.43
N THR A 89 14.88 -4.81 -6.59
CA THR A 89 13.54 -5.37 -6.85
C THR A 89 13.55 -6.05 -8.22
N ILE A 90 12.39 -6.55 -8.66
CA ILE A 90 12.23 -7.02 -10.05
C ILE A 90 12.60 -5.92 -11.07
N ALA A 91 12.36 -4.65 -10.76
CA ALA A 91 12.81 -3.55 -11.59
C ALA A 91 14.35 -3.47 -11.73
N SER A 92 15.10 -3.86 -10.69
CA SER A 92 16.57 -3.97 -10.78
C SER A 92 16.99 -5.15 -11.65
N LEU A 93 16.31 -6.30 -11.56
CA LEU A 93 16.56 -7.44 -12.46
C LEU A 93 16.43 -7.03 -13.93
N VAL A 94 15.39 -6.26 -14.26
CA VAL A 94 15.16 -5.75 -15.62
C VAL A 94 16.24 -4.74 -16.04
N LYS A 95 16.53 -3.76 -15.19
CA LYS A 95 17.42 -2.64 -15.55
C LYS A 95 18.91 -3.02 -15.58
N ILE A 96 19.33 -3.92 -14.69
CA ILE A 96 20.75 -4.18 -14.41
C ILE A 96 21.14 -5.60 -14.86
N HIS A 97 20.25 -6.58 -14.69
CA HIS A 97 20.58 -7.99 -14.89
C HIS A 97 20.00 -8.58 -16.17
N GLY A 98 19.41 -7.76 -17.05
CA GLY A 98 18.95 -8.18 -18.39
C GLY A 98 17.73 -9.09 -18.39
N TYR A 99 16.93 -9.07 -17.32
CA TYR A 99 15.65 -9.78 -17.29
C TYR A 99 14.58 -9.03 -18.08
N ARG A 100 13.56 -9.76 -18.54
CA ARG A 100 12.24 -9.19 -18.84
C ARG A 100 11.28 -9.35 -17.66
N SER A 101 10.29 -8.47 -17.58
CA SER A 101 9.23 -8.55 -16.58
C SER A 101 7.89 -8.60 -17.27
N PHE A 102 7.04 -9.53 -16.82
CA PHE A 102 5.68 -9.75 -17.30
C PHE A 102 4.72 -9.77 -16.10
N PRO A 103 4.32 -8.60 -15.58
CA PRO A 103 3.27 -8.51 -14.56
C PRO A 103 1.88 -8.75 -15.19
N ILE A 104 1.36 -9.96 -15.04
CA ILE A 104 0.04 -10.43 -15.45
C ILE A 104 -0.89 -10.31 -14.23
N LEU A 105 -1.25 -9.07 -13.94
CA LEU A 105 -2.06 -8.70 -12.77
C LEU A 105 -3.51 -8.53 -13.21
N ASP A 106 -4.48 -8.84 -12.36
CA ASP A 106 -5.91 -8.83 -12.67
C ASP A 106 -6.50 -7.41 -12.84
N THR A 107 -6.18 -6.49 -11.93
CA THR A 107 -6.79 -5.15 -11.89
C THR A 107 -5.82 -4.03 -12.27
N ARG A 108 -6.38 -2.99 -12.89
CA ARG A 108 -5.64 -1.78 -13.25
C ARG A 108 -5.08 -1.06 -12.02
N ASP A 109 -5.81 -1.13 -10.91
CA ASP A 109 -5.49 -0.43 -9.68
C ASP A 109 -4.31 -1.05 -8.94
N ILE A 110 -3.96 -2.30 -9.25
CA ILE A 110 -2.67 -2.92 -8.87
C ILE A 110 -1.61 -2.65 -9.96
N ARG A 111 -1.96 -2.76 -11.26
CA ARG A 111 -1.02 -2.51 -12.39
C ARG A 111 -0.37 -1.13 -12.35
N ILE A 112 -1.12 -0.09 -12.00
CA ILE A 112 -0.63 1.29 -11.99
C ILE A 112 0.42 1.53 -10.89
N PRO A 113 0.10 1.36 -9.59
CA PRO A 113 1.05 1.65 -8.52
C PRO A 113 2.24 0.70 -8.52
N LEU A 114 2.07 -0.55 -8.93
CA LEU A 114 3.17 -1.52 -8.96
C LEU A 114 4.09 -1.38 -10.17
N ASN A 115 3.77 -0.59 -11.20
CA ASN A 115 4.63 -0.47 -12.38
C ASN A 115 6.06 0.01 -12.07
N HIS A 116 6.28 0.66 -10.92
CA HIS A 116 7.62 1.05 -10.47
C HIS A 116 8.47 -0.11 -9.91
N VAL A 117 7.84 -1.12 -9.28
CA VAL A 117 8.48 -2.35 -8.78
C VAL A 117 8.46 -3.48 -9.81
N LEU A 118 7.38 -3.58 -10.58
CA LEU A 118 7.09 -4.59 -11.60
C LEU A 118 6.92 -3.88 -12.95
N PRO A 119 8.01 -3.60 -13.67
CA PRO A 119 7.91 -2.89 -14.95
C PRO A 119 7.02 -3.64 -15.94
N SER A 120 5.99 -2.96 -16.45
CA SER A 120 5.03 -3.59 -17.38
C SER A 120 5.65 -3.97 -18.74
N PHE A 121 4.96 -4.84 -19.46
CA PHE A 121 5.37 -5.34 -20.77
C PHE A 121 4.66 -4.61 -21.93
N GLY A 122 5.17 -4.80 -23.15
CA GLY A 122 4.65 -4.11 -24.33
C GLY A 122 3.37 -4.73 -24.88
N LYS A 123 2.48 -3.90 -25.45
CA LYS A 123 1.20 -4.34 -26.05
C LYS A 123 1.32 -5.51 -27.04
N LYS A 124 2.46 -5.68 -27.71
CA LYS A 124 2.70 -6.78 -28.67
C LYS A 124 2.47 -8.17 -28.07
N TYR A 125 2.68 -8.33 -26.77
CA TYR A 125 2.49 -9.61 -26.07
C TYR A 125 1.03 -9.87 -25.66
N LEU A 126 0.15 -8.86 -25.73
CA LEU A 126 -1.25 -9.06 -25.40
C LEU A 126 -1.97 -9.84 -26.51
N PRO A 127 -2.99 -10.65 -26.16
CA PRO A 127 -3.91 -11.21 -27.14
C PRO A 127 -4.70 -10.10 -27.86
N ASN A 128 -5.24 -10.43 -29.03
CA ASN A 128 -6.08 -9.48 -29.77
C ASN A 128 -7.31 -9.05 -28.93
N GLY A 129 -7.55 -7.74 -28.86
CA GLY A 129 -8.68 -7.16 -28.10
C GLY A 129 -8.35 -6.74 -26.67
N TYR A 130 -7.27 -7.25 -26.07
CA TYR A 130 -6.88 -6.96 -24.69
C TYR A 130 -6.08 -5.66 -24.58
N LYS A 131 -6.20 -4.96 -23.44
CA LYS A 131 -5.49 -3.71 -23.14
C LYS A 131 -4.97 -3.71 -21.71
N LEU A 132 -3.77 -3.17 -21.50
CA LEU A 132 -3.24 -2.91 -20.15
C LEU A 132 -4.12 -1.94 -19.36
N SER A 133 -4.85 -1.04 -20.06
CA SER A 133 -5.78 -0.09 -19.44
C SER A 133 -7.18 -0.66 -19.15
N ASP A 134 -7.46 -1.93 -19.51
CA ASP A 134 -8.67 -2.62 -19.07
C ASP A 134 -8.78 -2.54 -17.55
N TYR A 135 -9.99 -2.45 -17.02
CA TYR A 135 -10.15 -2.24 -15.58
C TYR A 135 -9.80 -3.50 -14.78
N ALA A 136 -10.32 -4.65 -15.20
CA ALA A 136 -10.12 -5.93 -14.58
C ALA A 136 -9.98 -7.02 -15.66
N TRP A 137 -9.26 -8.09 -15.32
CA TRP A 137 -9.12 -9.33 -16.06
C TRP A 137 -9.52 -10.47 -15.14
N HIS A 138 -10.31 -11.41 -15.63
CA HIS A 138 -10.63 -12.62 -14.87
C HIS A 138 -9.48 -13.63 -14.92
N ASN A 139 -9.47 -14.63 -14.05
CA ASN A 139 -8.39 -15.64 -14.01
C ASN A 139 -8.12 -16.31 -15.37
N TRP A 140 -9.16 -16.60 -16.17
CA TRP A 140 -8.97 -17.13 -17.53
C TRP A 140 -8.36 -16.10 -18.50
N ASP A 141 -8.56 -14.80 -18.29
CA ASP A 141 -7.93 -13.75 -19.08
C ASP A 141 -6.44 -13.67 -18.77
N LEU A 142 -6.04 -13.86 -17.50
CA LEU A 142 -4.64 -13.97 -17.10
C LEU A 142 -3.97 -15.13 -17.83
N ASN A 143 -4.62 -16.30 -17.87
CA ASN A 143 -4.15 -17.46 -18.62
C ASN A 143 -4.03 -17.18 -20.12
N ARG A 144 -5.00 -16.50 -20.74
CA ARG A 144 -4.93 -16.10 -22.16
C ARG A 144 -3.77 -15.14 -22.44
N VAL A 145 -3.55 -14.17 -21.56
CA VAL A 145 -2.42 -13.25 -21.65
C VAL A 145 -1.11 -14.02 -21.54
N PHE A 146 -0.99 -14.93 -20.58
CA PHE A 146 0.19 -15.76 -20.41
C PHE A 146 0.46 -16.65 -21.61
N ARG A 147 -0.56 -17.34 -22.14
CA ARG A 147 -0.45 -18.14 -23.36
C ARG A 147 0.04 -17.30 -24.54
N SER A 148 -0.49 -16.09 -24.71
CA SER A 148 0.00 -15.20 -25.76
C SER A 148 1.46 -14.77 -25.56
N ILE A 149 1.94 -14.66 -24.32
CA ILE A 149 3.35 -14.39 -24.04
C ILE A 149 4.19 -15.63 -24.35
N LEU A 150 3.76 -16.84 -23.97
CA LEU A 150 4.45 -18.10 -24.29
C LEU A 150 4.70 -18.22 -25.79
N ASP A 151 3.69 -17.93 -26.62
CA ASP A 151 3.79 -18.02 -28.08
C ASP A 151 4.72 -16.96 -28.71
N LYS A 152 4.98 -15.84 -28.04
CA LYS A 152 5.64 -14.65 -28.61
C LYS A 152 6.98 -14.31 -27.99
N TYR A 153 7.30 -14.87 -26.83
CA TYR A 153 8.51 -14.55 -26.08
C TYR A 153 9.61 -15.56 -26.36
N ASP A 154 10.83 -15.05 -26.54
CA ASP A 154 12.02 -15.88 -26.71
C ASP A 154 12.61 -16.21 -25.34
N PHE A 155 12.34 -17.43 -24.86
CA PHE A 155 12.77 -17.95 -23.57
C PHE A 155 14.27 -18.23 -23.47
N SER A 156 15.07 -18.02 -24.53
CA SER A 156 16.53 -17.90 -24.35
C SER A 156 16.92 -16.69 -23.50
N ASN A 157 16.00 -15.71 -23.34
CA ASN A 157 16.18 -14.54 -22.49
C ASN A 157 15.46 -14.73 -21.15
N PRO A 158 16.13 -14.49 -20.01
CA PRO A 158 15.53 -14.67 -18.70
C PRO A 158 14.39 -13.69 -18.46
N ALA A 159 13.35 -14.16 -17.77
CA ALA A 159 12.16 -13.38 -17.50
C ALA A 159 11.58 -13.67 -16.12
N CYS A 160 10.94 -12.65 -15.55
CA CYS A 160 10.14 -12.72 -14.35
C CYS A 160 8.67 -12.52 -14.72
N PHE A 161 7.88 -13.56 -14.53
CA PHE A 161 6.43 -13.56 -14.68
C PHE A 161 5.83 -13.39 -13.29
N THR A 162 4.94 -12.42 -13.13
CA THR A 162 4.23 -12.19 -11.87
C THR A 162 2.74 -12.26 -12.15
N PHE A 163 2.06 -13.21 -11.54
CA PHE A 163 0.64 -13.46 -11.69
C PHE A 163 -0.11 -13.00 -10.44
N TRP A 164 -1.29 -12.42 -10.61
CA TRP A 164 -2.18 -12.06 -9.51
C TRP A 164 -3.58 -12.62 -9.75
N PHE A 165 -3.83 -13.84 -9.27
CA PHE A 165 -5.13 -14.50 -9.39
C PHE A 165 -6.06 -14.06 -8.25
N ASP A 166 -7.36 -13.92 -8.50
CA ASP A 166 -8.36 -13.63 -7.45
C ASP A 166 -9.17 -14.91 -7.17
N CYS A 167 -9.10 -15.44 -5.94
CA CYS A 167 -9.89 -16.62 -5.55
C CYS A 167 -11.37 -16.28 -5.33
N ARG A 168 -11.69 -15.01 -5.06
CA ARG A 168 -13.01 -14.57 -4.68
C ARG A 168 -14.00 -14.84 -5.80
N ARG A 169 -15.04 -15.59 -5.47
CA ARG A 169 -16.16 -15.98 -6.32
C ARG A 169 -15.71 -16.71 -7.58
N ASP A 170 -14.51 -17.31 -7.56
CA ASP A 170 -14.01 -18.13 -8.65
C ASP A 170 -13.49 -19.48 -8.12
N PRO A 171 -14.37 -20.51 -8.05
CA PRO A 171 -13.97 -21.83 -7.56
C PRO A 171 -12.97 -22.54 -8.47
N LYS A 172 -12.75 -22.05 -9.70
CA LYS A 172 -11.79 -22.61 -10.67
C LYS A 172 -10.40 -22.00 -10.54
N THR A 173 -10.17 -21.10 -9.58
CA THR A 173 -8.86 -20.46 -9.37
C THR A 173 -7.73 -21.47 -9.27
N SER A 174 -7.93 -22.58 -8.54
CA SER A 174 -6.94 -23.65 -8.45
C SER A 174 -6.62 -24.30 -9.80
N ASP A 175 -7.61 -24.41 -10.68
CA ASP A 175 -7.44 -25.02 -12.01
C ASP A 175 -6.71 -24.07 -12.96
N TYR A 176 -7.02 -22.77 -12.92
CA TYR A 176 -6.32 -21.78 -13.75
C TYR A 176 -4.84 -21.65 -13.38
N VAL A 177 -4.52 -21.66 -12.09
CA VAL A 177 -3.14 -21.65 -11.61
C VAL A 177 -2.42 -22.94 -12.02
N ARG A 178 -3.09 -24.09 -11.89
CA ARG A 178 -2.55 -25.38 -12.33
C ARG A 178 -2.25 -25.38 -13.82
N GLU A 179 -3.18 -24.92 -14.65
CA GLU A 179 -3.01 -24.81 -16.09
C GLU A 179 -1.78 -23.96 -16.47
N CYS A 180 -1.54 -22.83 -15.79
CA CYS A 180 -0.31 -22.05 -15.97
C CYS A 180 0.95 -22.86 -15.65
N ILE A 181 0.95 -23.59 -14.53
CA ILE A 181 2.09 -24.43 -14.12
C ILE A 181 2.32 -25.57 -15.11
N ASP A 182 1.24 -26.19 -15.60
CA ASP A 182 1.32 -27.28 -16.56
C ASP A 182 1.87 -26.80 -17.90
N TRP A 183 1.46 -25.62 -18.40
CA TRP A 183 2.09 -25.02 -19.58
C TRP A 183 3.57 -24.72 -19.36
N ILE A 184 3.97 -24.24 -18.18
CA ILE A 184 5.39 -24.02 -17.86
C ILE A 184 6.17 -25.35 -17.90
N LYS A 185 5.57 -26.47 -17.48
CA LYS A 185 6.17 -27.81 -17.56
C LYS A 185 6.23 -28.32 -19.00
N GLU A 186 5.16 -28.16 -19.78
CA GLU A 186 5.07 -28.57 -21.19
C GLU A 186 6.12 -27.86 -22.05
N GLU A 187 6.38 -26.59 -21.80
CA GLU A 187 7.42 -25.80 -22.47
C GLU A 187 8.84 -26.10 -21.96
N GLY A 188 9.00 -27.05 -21.01
CA GLY A 188 10.29 -27.43 -20.44
C GLY A 188 10.93 -26.38 -19.54
N LEU A 189 10.17 -25.35 -19.12
CA LEU A 189 10.67 -24.21 -18.35
C LEU A 189 10.66 -24.46 -16.84
N TYR A 190 9.94 -25.49 -16.37
CA TYR A 190 9.69 -25.71 -14.95
C TYR A 190 10.95 -26.12 -14.16
N GLU A 191 11.73 -27.10 -14.64
CA GLU A 191 12.85 -27.69 -13.88
C GLU A 191 13.96 -26.67 -13.57
N ASP A 192 14.30 -25.84 -14.56
CA ASP A 192 15.32 -24.78 -14.45
C ASP A 192 14.72 -23.38 -14.19
N ALA A 193 13.66 -23.32 -13.36
CA ALA A 193 13.05 -22.08 -12.92
C ALA A 193 12.90 -21.98 -11.40
N ILE A 194 12.77 -20.73 -10.94
CA ILE A 194 12.30 -20.37 -9.61
C ILE A 194 10.79 -20.22 -9.68
N VAL A 195 10.06 -20.96 -8.85
CA VAL A 195 8.60 -20.81 -8.70
C VAL A 195 8.32 -20.34 -7.28
N VAL A 196 7.69 -19.18 -7.18
CA VAL A 196 7.22 -18.57 -5.93
C VAL A 196 5.70 -18.64 -5.97
N MET A 197 5.07 -19.19 -4.94
CA MET A 197 3.61 -19.14 -4.80
C MET A 197 3.23 -18.76 -3.39
N HIS A 198 2.38 -17.76 -3.23
CA HIS A 198 1.83 -17.40 -1.93
C HIS A 198 0.50 -16.66 -2.05
N SER A 199 -0.15 -16.42 -0.92
CA SER A 199 -1.23 -15.43 -0.82
C SER A 199 -0.68 -14.05 -0.46
N ASP A 200 -1.32 -12.98 -0.91
CA ASP A 200 -0.96 -11.61 -0.48
C ASP A 200 -1.36 -11.34 0.98
N HIS A 201 -2.53 -11.83 1.37
CA HIS A 201 -3.05 -11.93 2.73
C HIS A 201 -4.04 -13.10 2.83
N GLY A 202 -4.53 -13.40 4.02
CA GLY A 202 -5.59 -14.39 4.23
C GLY A 202 -6.98 -13.76 4.16
N TYR A 203 -7.90 -14.30 4.95
CA TYR A 203 -9.21 -13.74 5.18
C TYR A 203 -9.73 -14.22 6.54
N PRO A 204 -10.46 -13.40 7.32
CA PRO A 204 -11.04 -13.85 8.58
C PRO A 204 -11.92 -15.09 8.39
N ASP A 205 -11.69 -16.13 9.16
CA ASP A 205 -12.41 -17.40 9.04
C ASP A 205 -13.88 -17.21 9.45
N PRO A 206 -14.88 -17.54 8.60
CA PRO A 206 -16.28 -17.41 8.95
C PRO A 206 -16.68 -18.17 10.22
N ASP A 207 -16.01 -19.28 10.54
CA ASP A 207 -16.29 -20.08 11.73
C ASP A 207 -15.58 -19.55 13.00
N SER A 208 -14.66 -18.60 12.87
CA SER A 208 -13.96 -17.97 14.01
C SER A 208 -14.90 -17.06 14.80
N GLN A 209 -14.64 -16.91 16.11
CA GLN A 209 -15.35 -15.89 16.92
C GLN A 209 -14.93 -14.47 16.54
N LEU A 210 -13.72 -14.31 15.99
CA LEU A 210 -13.14 -13.06 15.53
C LEU A 210 -13.28 -12.91 14.01
N ASN A 211 -14.46 -13.28 13.48
CA ASN A 211 -14.77 -13.26 12.05
C ASN A 211 -15.22 -11.87 11.56
N GLU A 212 -15.57 -11.77 10.27
CA GLU A 212 -16.10 -10.53 9.69
C GLU A 212 -17.33 -9.97 10.40
N ALA A 213 -18.21 -10.84 10.92
CA ALA A 213 -19.40 -10.37 11.63
C ALA A 213 -19.02 -9.67 12.95
N TYR A 214 -17.98 -10.15 13.63
CA TYR A 214 -17.41 -9.50 14.81
C TYR A 214 -16.80 -8.13 14.46
N PHE A 215 -16.13 -8.03 13.30
CA PHE A 215 -15.45 -6.81 12.85
C PHE A 215 -16.21 -6.02 11.77
N LYS A 216 -17.53 -6.19 11.67
CA LYS A 216 -18.36 -5.71 10.54
C LYS A 216 -18.15 -4.24 10.18
N GLU A 217 -17.88 -3.39 11.17
CA GLU A 217 -17.71 -1.95 11.00
C GLU A 217 -16.29 -1.52 10.57
N LEU A 218 -15.29 -2.42 10.63
CA LEU A 218 -13.88 -2.08 10.40
C LEU A 218 -13.35 -2.50 9.02
N GLY A 219 -13.96 -3.53 8.40
CA GLY A 219 -13.43 -4.17 7.20
C GLY A 219 -12.34 -5.20 7.50
N HIS A 220 -12.16 -6.18 6.62
CA HIS A 220 -11.18 -7.27 6.82
C HIS A 220 -9.73 -6.77 6.88
N ASP A 221 -9.41 -5.65 6.24
CA ASP A 221 -8.09 -5.03 6.20
C ASP A 221 -7.66 -4.38 7.53
N MET A 222 -8.59 -4.33 8.49
CA MET A 222 -8.33 -3.91 9.86
C MET A 222 -8.17 -5.10 10.83
N VAL A 223 -8.39 -6.32 10.35
CA VAL A 223 -8.35 -7.54 11.17
C VAL A 223 -6.94 -8.14 11.10
N LEU A 224 -6.29 -8.32 12.25
CA LEU A 224 -4.91 -8.81 12.32
C LEU A 224 -4.80 -10.23 12.85
N THR A 225 -5.87 -11.03 12.90
CA THR A 225 -5.84 -12.45 13.30
C THR A 225 -5.01 -13.31 12.33
N ASP A 226 -4.47 -14.43 12.80
CA ASP A 226 -3.53 -15.27 12.03
C ASP A 226 -4.18 -15.89 10.78
N ASP A 227 -5.50 -16.11 10.77
CA ASP A 227 -6.23 -16.50 9.55
C ASP A 227 -6.21 -15.42 8.45
N ASN A 228 -5.97 -14.16 8.81
CA ASN A 228 -5.88 -13.04 7.88
C ASN A 228 -4.45 -12.59 7.57
N ILE A 229 -3.50 -12.69 8.52
CA ILE A 229 -2.12 -12.22 8.30
C ILE A 229 -1.10 -13.33 8.02
N ARG A 230 -1.41 -14.59 8.36
CA ARG A 230 -0.55 -15.74 8.04
C ARG A 230 -0.99 -16.35 6.71
N VAL A 231 -0.06 -16.42 5.77
CA VAL A 231 -0.32 -16.79 4.38
C VAL A 231 0.38 -18.08 3.99
N PRO A 232 -0.20 -18.88 3.07
CA PRO A 232 0.53 -19.98 2.46
C PRO A 232 1.70 -19.43 1.64
N PHE A 233 2.88 -20.08 1.73
CA PHE A 233 4.04 -19.70 0.94
C PHE A 233 4.88 -20.92 0.56
N PHE A 234 5.16 -21.04 -0.74
CA PHE A 234 5.92 -22.10 -1.38
C PHE A 234 7.04 -21.52 -2.23
N LEU A 235 8.21 -22.16 -2.17
CA LEU A 235 9.37 -21.78 -2.94
C LEU A 235 10.01 -23.03 -3.57
N LYS A 236 9.99 -23.10 -4.89
CA LYS A 236 10.72 -24.08 -5.69
C LYS A 236 11.86 -23.38 -6.41
N TYR A 237 13.03 -24.01 -6.45
CA TYR A 237 14.17 -23.60 -7.26
C TYR A 237 14.99 -24.84 -7.63
N PRO A 238 15.89 -24.77 -8.62
CA PRO A 238 16.70 -25.94 -9.01
C PRO A 238 17.50 -26.47 -7.82
N GLY A 239 17.29 -27.73 -7.48
CA GLY A 239 17.95 -28.39 -6.34
C GLY A 239 17.38 -28.07 -4.95
N CYS A 240 16.20 -27.43 -4.86
CA CYS A 240 15.55 -27.25 -3.56
C CYS A 240 15.12 -28.58 -2.93
N PRO A 241 15.09 -28.69 -1.60
CA PRO A 241 14.45 -29.81 -0.92
C PRO A 241 12.98 -29.91 -1.34
N LYS A 242 12.54 -31.12 -1.68
CA LYS A 242 11.16 -31.44 -2.03
C LYS A 242 10.36 -31.82 -0.78
N SER A 243 9.07 -31.48 -0.74
CA SER A 243 8.18 -31.82 0.38
C SER A 243 8.70 -31.37 1.76
N ASN A 244 9.49 -30.30 1.78
CA ASN A 244 10.12 -29.79 2.99
C ASN A 244 9.26 -28.71 3.63
N LYS A 245 9.08 -28.76 4.96
CA LYS A 245 8.28 -27.79 5.70
C LYS A 245 9.13 -27.02 6.69
N ILE A 246 9.16 -25.69 6.54
CA ILE A 246 9.81 -24.77 7.47
C ILE A 246 8.75 -24.18 8.39
N LYS A 247 8.90 -24.42 9.70
CA LYS A 247 7.95 -23.99 10.74
C LYS A 247 8.32 -22.64 11.38
N ASP A 248 9.58 -22.25 11.25
CA ASP A 248 10.10 -20.98 11.73
C ASP A 248 9.35 -19.80 11.08
N VAL A 249 9.18 -18.71 11.84
CA VAL A 249 8.43 -17.54 11.38
C VAL A 249 9.18 -16.85 10.23
N CYS A 250 8.53 -16.61 9.10
CA CYS A 250 9.08 -15.81 8.01
C CYS A 250 8.06 -14.77 7.54
N GLY A 251 8.45 -13.91 6.59
CA GLY A 251 7.51 -12.97 5.99
C GLY A 251 7.67 -12.87 4.49
N LEU A 252 6.63 -12.39 3.80
CA LEU A 252 6.69 -12.16 2.35
C LEU A 252 7.80 -11.17 1.96
N ILE A 253 8.21 -10.29 2.88
CA ILE A 253 9.36 -9.39 2.70
C ILE A 253 10.69 -10.15 2.48
N ASP A 254 10.78 -11.41 2.90
CA ASP A 254 11.99 -12.22 2.74
C ASP A 254 12.16 -12.77 1.31
N ILE A 255 11.15 -12.66 0.44
CA ILE A 255 11.17 -13.24 -0.91
C ILE A 255 12.25 -12.59 -1.79
N ILE A 256 12.32 -11.26 -1.83
CA ILE A 256 13.30 -10.53 -2.64
C ILE A 256 14.75 -10.90 -2.29
N PRO A 257 15.22 -10.81 -1.04
CA PRO A 257 16.59 -11.19 -0.71
C PRO A 257 16.86 -12.67 -0.98
N THR A 258 15.89 -13.56 -0.73
CA THR A 258 16.00 -14.99 -1.07
C THR A 258 16.17 -15.21 -2.58
N LEU A 259 15.39 -14.49 -3.38
CA LEU A 259 15.43 -14.56 -4.85
C LEU A 259 16.80 -14.14 -5.37
N PHE A 260 17.35 -13.03 -4.88
CA PHE A 260 18.67 -12.55 -5.30
C PHE A 260 19.79 -13.53 -4.90
N ASP A 261 19.70 -14.14 -3.72
CA ASP A 261 20.62 -15.18 -3.28
C ASP A 261 20.56 -16.45 -4.14
N ILE A 262 19.37 -16.92 -4.52
CA ILE A 262 19.21 -18.07 -5.44
C ILE A 262 19.85 -17.76 -6.79
N LEU A 263 19.64 -16.55 -7.30
CA LEU A 263 20.21 -16.07 -8.56
C LEU A 263 21.71 -15.73 -8.46
N LYS A 264 22.29 -15.78 -7.25
CA LYS A 264 23.67 -15.36 -6.95
C LYS A 264 23.96 -13.94 -7.42
N LEU A 265 22.97 -13.06 -7.31
CA LEU A 265 23.09 -11.64 -7.66
C LEU A 265 23.36 -10.81 -6.41
N PRO A 266 24.24 -9.80 -6.49
CA PRO A 266 24.40 -8.87 -5.38
C PRO A 266 23.10 -8.08 -5.18
N TYR A 267 22.70 -7.90 -3.92
CA TYR A 267 21.62 -7.00 -3.55
C TYR A 267 22.11 -6.02 -2.47
N LYS A 268 21.56 -4.81 -2.49
CA LYS A 268 21.85 -3.77 -1.52
C LYS A 268 21.12 -4.07 -0.24
N VAL A 269 21.91 -4.23 0.83
CA VAL A 269 21.38 -4.18 2.19
C VAL A 269 21.04 -2.72 2.49
N VAL A 270 19.77 -2.46 2.77
CA VAL A 270 19.29 -1.10 3.07
C VAL A 270 19.03 -0.99 4.57
N GLN A 271 19.35 0.14 5.19
CA GLN A 271 18.89 0.45 6.55
C GLN A 271 17.43 0.89 6.40
N PRO A 272 16.45 0.09 6.86
CA PRO A 272 16.27 -0.30 8.27
C PRO A 272 16.57 -1.78 8.62
N ARG A 273 16.65 -2.08 9.92
CA ARG A 273 16.88 -3.43 10.47
C ARG A 273 15.76 -4.40 10.13
N TYR A 274 14.54 -3.91 9.95
CA TYR A 274 13.33 -4.72 9.75
C TYR A 274 13.07 -5.12 8.29
N GLN A 275 14.10 -5.08 7.44
CA GLN A 275 14.02 -5.60 6.06
C GLN A 275 13.97 -7.14 6.03
N GLY A 276 13.58 -7.67 4.87
CA GLY A 276 13.65 -9.09 4.60
C GLY A 276 15.07 -9.64 4.65
N MET A 277 15.21 -10.93 4.96
CA MET A 277 16.47 -11.66 4.83
C MET A 277 16.26 -12.92 4.02
N SER A 278 17.33 -13.42 3.41
CA SER A 278 17.28 -14.66 2.64
C SER A 278 16.84 -15.84 3.52
N LEU A 279 15.95 -16.67 2.98
CA LEU A 279 15.45 -17.87 3.63
C LEU A 279 16.31 -19.10 3.33
N LEU A 280 17.36 -18.98 2.50
CA LEU A 280 18.22 -20.11 2.17
C LEU A 280 18.90 -20.73 3.42
N PRO A 281 19.42 -19.96 4.39
CA PRO A 281 19.95 -20.54 5.63
C PRO A 281 18.90 -21.36 6.40
N LEU A 282 17.65 -20.89 6.45
CA LEU A 282 16.54 -21.64 7.06
C LEU A 282 16.22 -22.92 6.30
N ILE A 283 16.17 -22.86 4.97
CA ILE A 283 15.93 -24.04 4.12
C ILE A 283 17.02 -25.11 4.31
N ARG A 284 18.27 -24.68 4.51
CA ARG A 284 19.42 -25.57 4.74
C ARG A 284 19.53 -26.09 6.17
N GLY A 285 18.72 -25.56 7.10
CA GLY A 285 18.82 -25.87 8.53
C GLY A 285 20.08 -25.29 9.19
N GLU A 286 20.69 -24.27 8.59
CA GLU A 286 21.89 -23.59 9.10
C GLU A 286 21.55 -22.60 10.22
N GLU A 287 20.35 -22.03 10.19
CA GLU A 287 19.85 -21.05 11.15
C GLU A 287 18.43 -21.39 11.61
N LYS A 288 18.01 -20.82 12.74
CA LYS A 288 16.61 -20.77 13.18
C LYS A 288 16.14 -19.32 13.18
N GLU A 289 14.88 -19.10 12.83
CA GLU A 289 14.33 -17.74 12.82
C GLU A 289 13.60 -17.44 14.14
N SER A 290 13.96 -16.30 14.72
CA SER A 290 13.38 -15.79 15.98
C SER A 290 12.97 -14.33 15.90
N ARG A 291 13.16 -13.68 14.73
CA ARG A 291 12.72 -12.31 14.49
C ARG A 291 11.22 -12.16 14.67
N ILE A 292 10.83 -11.03 15.24
CA ILE A 292 9.44 -10.59 15.29
C ILE A 292 9.08 -9.98 13.93
N ARG A 293 8.06 -10.55 13.28
CA ARG A 293 7.47 -10.02 12.04
C ARG A 293 6.38 -9.02 12.35
N ILE A 294 6.19 -8.08 11.44
CA ILE A 294 5.29 -6.94 11.67
C ILE A 294 4.30 -6.86 10.53
N SER A 295 3.02 -6.80 10.88
CA SER A 295 1.91 -6.58 9.97
C SER A 295 1.18 -5.31 10.39
N ASP A 296 1.05 -4.34 9.50
CA ASP A 296 0.37 -3.07 9.74
C ASP A 296 -0.93 -3.00 8.93
N THR A 297 -2.02 -2.53 9.52
CA THR A 297 -3.29 -2.29 8.80
C THR A 297 -3.23 -1.05 7.92
N ARG A 298 -2.36 -0.09 8.27
CA ARG A 298 -2.30 1.25 7.67
C ARG A 298 -0.86 1.76 7.61
N LEU A 299 -0.62 2.79 6.80
CA LEU A 299 0.69 3.42 6.69
C LEU A 299 0.95 4.39 7.86
N PRO A 300 2.21 4.79 8.12
CA PRO A 300 2.57 5.50 9.35
C PRO A 300 1.90 6.86 9.57
N MET A 301 1.35 7.49 8.53
CA MET A 301 0.66 8.77 8.62
C MET A 301 -0.86 8.66 8.47
N ASP A 302 -1.37 7.45 8.24
CA ASP A 302 -2.80 7.19 8.25
C ASP A 302 -3.28 7.17 9.71
N VAL A 303 -4.57 7.43 9.90
CA VAL A 303 -5.23 7.33 11.21
C VAL A 303 -5.76 5.92 11.45
N ASN A 304 -6.04 5.60 12.72
CA ASN A 304 -6.57 4.32 13.19
C ASN A 304 -5.65 3.15 12.80
N ARG A 305 -4.33 3.37 12.86
CA ARG A 305 -3.34 2.34 12.53
C ARG A 305 -3.28 1.30 13.65
N ILE A 306 -3.24 0.03 13.26
CA ILE A 306 -3.04 -1.10 14.16
C ILE A 306 -1.86 -1.91 13.65
N SER A 307 -0.98 -2.35 14.55
CA SER A 307 0.15 -3.21 14.22
C SER A 307 0.09 -4.51 14.99
N ALA A 308 0.39 -5.62 14.31
CA ALA A 308 0.67 -6.91 14.92
C ALA A 308 2.18 -7.19 14.86
N TYR A 309 2.74 -7.61 15.98
CA TYR A 309 4.11 -8.05 16.16
C TYR A 309 4.08 -9.54 16.48
N ARG A 310 4.61 -10.38 15.58
CA ARG A 310 4.42 -11.83 15.58
C ARG A 310 5.77 -12.56 15.63
N SER A 311 6.04 -13.29 16.71
CA SER A 311 7.13 -14.29 16.75
C SER A 311 6.62 -15.64 16.26
N THR A 312 7.32 -16.76 16.49
CA THR A 312 6.81 -18.10 16.17
C THR A 312 5.59 -18.49 17.03
N ILE A 313 5.58 -18.17 18.32
CA ILE A 313 4.56 -18.66 19.29
C ILE A 313 3.81 -17.55 20.04
N ARG A 314 4.16 -16.28 19.83
CA ARG A 314 3.50 -15.13 20.46
C ARG A 314 3.09 -14.09 19.45
N LYS A 315 2.09 -13.31 19.85
CA LYS A 315 1.64 -12.14 19.11
C LYS A 315 1.25 -11.02 20.04
N TYR A 316 1.64 -9.82 19.64
CA TYR A 316 1.33 -8.58 20.32
C TYR A 316 0.64 -7.64 19.33
N ILE A 317 -0.55 -7.14 19.69
CA ILE A 317 -1.32 -6.18 18.89
C ILE A 317 -1.31 -4.84 19.60
N TYR A 318 -1.03 -3.77 18.85
CA TYR A 318 -0.99 -2.41 19.36
C TYR A 318 -1.85 -1.47 18.50
N PHE A 319 -2.73 -0.72 19.17
CA PHE A 319 -3.53 0.35 18.57
C PHE A 319 -2.81 1.67 18.79
N HIS A 320 -2.39 2.35 17.73
CA HIS A 320 -1.52 3.53 17.85
C HIS A 320 -2.24 4.75 18.48
N GLU A 321 -3.52 4.90 18.20
CA GLU A 321 -4.32 6.03 18.68
C GLU A 321 -4.82 5.81 20.12
N SER A 322 -5.47 4.69 20.39
CA SER A 322 -6.03 4.38 21.72
C SER A 322 -4.99 3.87 22.72
N ARG A 323 -3.82 3.43 22.22
CA ARG A 323 -2.76 2.75 22.98
C ARG A 323 -3.21 1.44 23.62
N ALA A 324 -4.30 0.85 23.15
CA ALA A 324 -4.73 -0.47 23.58
C ALA A 324 -3.70 -1.54 23.16
N GLU A 325 -3.51 -2.52 24.03
CA GLU A 325 -2.51 -3.58 23.89
C GLU A 325 -3.17 -4.95 24.11
N PHE A 326 -2.90 -5.89 23.22
CA PHE A 326 -3.31 -7.28 23.35
C PHE A 326 -2.11 -8.20 23.15
N PHE A 327 -2.03 -9.28 23.93
CA PHE A 327 -0.93 -10.24 23.87
C PHE A 327 -1.48 -11.67 23.88
N PHE A 328 -1.05 -12.52 22.95
CA PHE A 328 -1.62 -13.86 22.76
C PHE A 328 -0.53 -14.93 22.71
N ASP A 329 -0.87 -16.11 23.25
CA ASP A 329 -0.10 -17.34 23.13
C ASP A 329 -0.71 -18.20 22.02
N LEU A 330 -0.01 -18.30 20.89
CA LEU A 330 -0.56 -18.92 19.69
C LEU A 330 -0.31 -20.43 19.61
N GLU A 331 0.44 -20.97 20.57
CA GLU A 331 0.59 -22.41 20.73
C GLU A 331 -0.58 -22.98 21.54
N ASN A 332 -0.96 -22.30 22.64
CA ASN A 332 -2.03 -22.74 23.53
C ASN A 332 -3.40 -22.13 23.23
N ASP A 333 -3.45 -21.01 22.51
CA ASP A 333 -4.68 -20.31 22.11
C ASP A 333 -4.59 -19.87 20.63
N PRO A 334 -4.68 -20.82 19.68
CA PRO A 334 -4.63 -20.51 18.25
C PRO A 334 -5.84 -19.69 17.76
N SER A 335 -6.92 -19.62 18.54
CA SER A 335 -8.11 -18.81 18.25
C SER A 335 -7.98 -17.35 18.72
N GLU A 336 -6.90 -17.02 19.44
CA GLU A 336 -6.57 -15.65 19.86
C GLU A 336 -7.64 -14.99 20.75
N LEU A 337 -8.32 -15.78 21.57
CA LEU A 337 -9.45 -15.32 22.38
C LEU A 337 -9.04 -14.84 23.78
N LYS A 338 -7.88 -15.30 24.27
CA LYS A 338 -7.40 -15.03 25.62
C LYS A 338 -6.27 -14.01 25.59
N ASN A 339 -6.62 -12.76 25.89
CA ASN A 339 -5.62 -11.71 26.10
C ASN A 339 -4.78 -11.97 27.37
N LEU A 340 -3.47 -12.03 27.22
CA LEU A 340 -2.46 -12.23 28.26
C LEU A 340 -1.80 -10.91 28.70
N GLY A 341 -2.24 -9.75 28.19
CA GLY A 341 -1.63 -8.44 28.44
C GLY A 341 -1.55 -8.05 29.92
N GLU A 342 -2.48 -8.52 30.75
CA GLU A 342 -2.51 -8.29 32.21
C GLU A 342 -1.86 -9.41 33.02
N SER A 343 -1.43 -10.51 32.38
CA SER A 343 -0.78 -11.63 33.05
C SER A 343 0.59 -11.21 33.58
N VAL A 344 0.79 -11.31 34.90
CA VAL A 344 2.09 -11.00 35.54
C VAL A 344 3.21 -11.89 34.98
N ALA A 345 2.91 -13.16 34.72
CA ALA A 345 3.88 -14.12 34.18
C ALA A 345 4.37 -13.76 32.78
N CYS A 346 3.59 -13.00 32.00
CA CYS A 346 3.89 -12.65 30.62
C CYS A 346 4.53 -11.26 30.47
N GLN A 347 4.65 -10.47 31.54
CA GLN A 347 5.12 -9.07 31.45
C GLN A 347 6.54 -8.95 30.90
N THR A 348 7.45 -9.86 31.27
CA THR A 348 8.83 -9.84 30.75
C THR A 348 8.85 -10.00 29.24
N GLU A 349 8.08 -10.94 28.71
CA GLU A 349 7.98 -11.20 27.26
C GLU A 349 7.27 -10.05 26.55
N LEU A 350 6.14 -9.58 27.08
CA LEU A 350 5.42 -8.42 26.54
C LEU A 350 6.31 -7.17 26.46
N ASN A 351 7.18 -6.95 27.45
CA ASN A 351 8.13 -5.83 27.42
C ASN A 351 9.16 -5.96 26.29
N GLN A 352 9.55 -7.17 25.90
CA GLN A 352 10.42 -7.35 24.72
C GLN A 352 9.70 -6.92 23.44
N PHE A 353 8.42 -7.28 23.28
CA PHE A 353 7.60 -6.83 22.16
C PHE A 353 7.41 -5.32 22.14
N ARG A 354 7.20 -4.68 23.30
CA ARG A 354 7.13 -3.21 23.41
C ARG A 354 8.42 -2.52 22.97
N VAL A 355 9.59 -3.07 23.32
CA VAL A 355 10.88 -2.55 22.84
C VAL A 355 10.98 -2.68 21.32
N VAL A 356 10.57 -3.81 20.74
CA VAL A 356 10.56 -4.00 19.28
C VAL A 356 9.62 -3.02 18.58
N ARG A 357 8.44 -2.75 19.16
CA ARG A 357 7.51 -1.73 18.68
C ARG A 357 8.17 -0.35 18.68
N ASP A 358 8.73 0.07 19.81
CA ASP A 358 9.31 1.41 19.95
C ASP A 358 10.52 1.62 19.02
N ASP A 359 11.35 0.59 18.86
CA ASP A 359 12.47 0.59 17.91
C ASP A 359 11.97 0.66 16.45
N PHE A 360 10.94 -0.10 16.10
CA PHE A 360 10.34 -0.09 14.76
C PHE A 360 9.75 1.29 14.39
N GLU A 361 8.94 1.88 15.28
CA GLU A 361 8.38 3.23 15.06
C GLU A 361 9.47 4.29 14.92
N ARG A 362 10.54 4.19 15.73
CA ARG A 362 11.68 5.08 15.63
C ARG A 362 12.38 4.94 14.29
N GLU A 363 12.60 3.71 13.80
CA GLU A 363 13.22 3.47 12.50
C GLU A 363 12.36 3.98 11.33
N ILE A 364 11.04 3.75 11.35
CA ILE A 364 10.10 4.32 10.37
C ILE A 364 10.28 5.84 10.31
N TYR A 365 10.24 6.50 11.47
CA TYR A 365 10.40 7.94 11.56
C TYR A 365 11.74 8.40 10.96
N LEU A 366 12.85 7.77 11.34
CA LEU A 366 14.19 8.11 10.86
C LEU A 366 14.34 7.89 9.35
N PHE A 367 13.82 6.77 8.84
CA PHE A 367 13.89 6.42 7.42
C PHE A 367 13.20 7.48 6.55
N HIS A 368 12.03 7.95 6.98
CA HIS A 368 11.24 8.92 6.23
C HIS A 368 11.68 10.37 6.46
N ARG A 369 12.36 10.65 7.57
CA ARG A 369 12.77 12.00 7.99
C ARG A 369 13.57 12.72 6.90
N ASP A 370 14.59 12.07 6.33
CA ASP A 370 15.50 12.75 5.39
C ASP A 370 14.78 13.18 4.11
N ASN A 371 13.83 12.36 3.64
CA ASN A 371 12.99 12.69 2.49
C ASN A 371 12.04 13.86 2.81
N LEU A 372 11.41 13.83 3.99
CA LEU A 372 10.57 14.91 4.48
C LEU A 372 11.36 16.23 4.59
N GLU A 373 12.55 16.20 5.18
CA GLU A 373 13.41 17.37 5.33
C GLU A 373 13.80 17.97 3.97
N ARG A 374 14.12 17.11 3.00
CA ARG A 374 14.42 17.54 1.62
C ARG A 374 13.23 18.23 0.97
N ASN A 375 12.03 17.68 1.14
CA ASN A 375 10.80 18.27 0.59
C ASN A 375 10.42 19.58 1.29
N ALA A 376 10.52 19.62 2.62
CA ALA A 376 10.35 20.84 3.42
C ALA A 376 11.29 21.94 2.92
N ARG A 377 12.59 21.64 2.75
CA ARG A 377 13.56 22.61 2.22
C ARG A 377 13.15 23.18 0.86
N LYS A 378 12.70 22.34 -0.08
CA LYS A 378 12.20 22.79 -1.39
C LYS A 378 10.98 23.70 -1.25
N SER A 379 10.06 23.35 -0.36
CA SER A 379 8.86 24.14 -0.06
C SER A 379 9.19 25.47 0.59
N PHE A 380 10.09 25.48 1.58
CA PHE A 380 10.54 26.70 2.27
C PHE A 380 11.31 27.65 1.36
N GLN A 381 12.09 27.14 0.40
CA GLN A 381 12.69 27.97 -0.66
C GLN A 381 11.65 28.71 -1.48
N LYS A 382 10.50 28.08 -1.79
CA LYS A 382 9.38 28.75 -2.47
C LYS A 382 8.73 29.79 -1.56
N MET A 383 8.53 29.48 -0.29
CA MET A 383 7.96 30.40 0.70
C MET A 383 8.85 31.64 0.92
N LYS A 384 10.18 31.47 0.99
CA LYS A 384 11.15 32.57 1.16
C LYS A 384 11.05 33.61 0.04
N LYS A 385 10.68 33.19 -1.18
CA LYS A 385 10.42 34.12 -2.30
C LYS A 385 9.19 35.00 -2.07
N TRP A 386 8.21 34.54 -1.31
CA TRP A 386 7.00 35.31 -0.98
C TRP A 386 7.21 36.22 0.23
N PHE A 387 8.14 35.86 1.12
CA PHE A 387 8.44 36.58 2.36
C PHE A 387 9.94 36.95 2.43
N PRO A 388 10.43 37.84 1.55
CA PRO A 388 11.86 38.17 1.47
C PRO A 388 12.40 38.88 2.73
N ARG A 389 11.52 39.55 3.49
CA ARG A 389 11.84 40.22 4.76
C ARG A 389 11.71 39.30 5.98
N GLY A 390 11.62 37.99 5.75
CA GLY A 390 11.39 36.98 6.79
C GLY A 390 9.91 36.67 7.02
N LEU A 391 9.67 35.51 7.62
CA LEU A 391 8.36 34.99 8.01
C LEU A 391 8.28 35.05 9.52
N LYS A 392 7.39 35.87 10.10
CA LYS A 392 7.38 36.17 11.53
C LYS A 392 6.35 35.37 12.30
N LYS A 393 5.18 35.10 11.71
CA LYS A 393 4.12 34.34 12.39
C LYS A 393 3.42 33.38 11.42
N VAL A 394 3.42 32.09 11.75
CA VAL A 394 2.80 31.01 10.99
C VAL A 394 1.77 30.31 11.85
N VAL A 395 0.67 29.87 11.24
CA VAL A 395 -0.21 28.87 11.85
C VAL A 395 -0.25 27.62 10.99
N ILE A 396 -0.02 26.48 11.62
CA ILE A 396 -0.19 25.16 11.02
C ILE A 396 -1.58 24.66 11.43
N VAL A 397 -2.40 24.28 10.46
CA VAL A 397 -3.73 23.72 10.69
C VAL A 397 -3.74 22.27 10.21
N SER A 398 -4.01 21.31 11.09
CA SER A 398 -3.89 19.89 10.73
C SER A 398 -4.66 18.93 11.65
N LYS A 399 -5.18 17.85 11.06
CA LYS A 399 -5.59 16.61 11.78
C LYS A 399 -4.43 15.63 11.95
N GLY A 400 -3.23 16.00 11.48
CA GLY A 400 -2.10 15.08 11.36
C GLY A 400 -1.52 14.64 12.69
N ILE A 401 -0.69 13.61 12.62
CA ILE A 401 -0.07 13.00 13.80
C ILE A 401 1.11 13.81 14.34
N LYS A 402 1.32 13.72 15.66
CA LYS A 402 2.32 14.49 16.41
C LYS A 402 3.74 14.46 15.84
N PRO A 403 4.30 13.31 15.38
CA PRO A 403 5.66 13.26 14.84
C PRO A 403 5.86 14.14 13.59
N ILE A 404 4.89 14.13 12.66
CA ILE A 404 4.96 14.91 11.41
C ILE A 404 4.91 16.41 11.73
N ILE A 405 3.97 16.81 12.58
CA ILE A 405 3.78 18.22 12.94
C ILE A 405 4.98 18.72 13.74
N SER A 406 5.55 17.89 14.62
CA SER A 406 6.77 18.20 15.36
C SER A 406 7.95 18.44 14.42
N LEU A 407 8.14 17.57 13.42
CA LEU A 407 9.19 17.74 12.43
C LEU A 407 8.98 19.00 11.60
N LEU A 408 7.76 19.28 11.13
CA LEU A 408 7.47 20.49 10.36
C LEU A 408 7.72 21.76 11.18
N ALA A 409 7.26 21.79 12.43
CA ALA A 409 7.46 22.92 13.35
C ALA A 409 8.95 23.16 13.61
N GLU A 410 9.71 22.11 13.94
CA GLU A 410 11.17 22.18 14.12
C GLU A 410 11.87 22.74 12.88
N LYS A 411 11.55 22.22 11.69
CA LYS A 411 12.21 22.66 10.45
C LYS A 411 11.78 24.06 10.04
N THR A 412 10.53 24.44 10.30
CA THR A 412 10.04 25.80 10.08
C THR A 412 10.79 26.79 10.98
N ALA A 413 10.87 26.51 12.28
CA ALA A 413 11.57 27.37 13.25
C ALA A 413 13.06 27.52 12.92
N ARG A 414 13.74 26.44 12.50
CA ARG A 414 15.15 26.52 12.07
C ARG A 414 15.34 27.29 10.77
N TYR A 415 14.44 27.14 9.81
CA TYR A 415 14.60 27.75 8.49
C TYR A 415 14.20 29.23 8.46
N PHE A 416 13.18 29.59 9.24
CA PHE A 416 12.70 30.96 9.43
C PHE A 416 12.98 31.40 10.86
N ASP A 417 14.21 31.86 11.08
CA ASP A 417 14.66 32.31 12.40
C ASP A 417 13.75 33.39 13.00
N GLY A 418 13.41 33.24 14.28
CA GLY A 418 12.47 34.11 15.00
C GLY A 418 10.99 33.97 14.59
N CYS A 419 10.62 32.97 13.79
CA CYS A 419 9.22 32.71 13.43
C CYS A 419 8.44 32.11 14.60
N LEU A 420 7.37 32.78 15.02
CA LEU A 420 6.37 32.22 15.94
C LEU A 420 5.47 31.25 15.17
N ILE A 421 5.23 30.07 15.75
CA ILE A 421 4.43 29.01 15.13
C ILE A 421 3.27 28.70 16.06
N ASP A 422 2.04 28.94 15.61
CA ASP A 422 0.84 28.48 16.29
C ASP A 422 0.29 27.22 15.60
N LEU A 423 -0.45 26.40 16.35
CA LEU A 423 -1.05 25.16 15.88
C LEU A 423 -2.56 25.19 16.09
N VAL A 424 -3.32 24.88 15.05
CA VAL A 424 -4.75 24.60 15.13
C VAL A 424 -4.96 23.13 14.79
N TYR A 425 -5.58 22.36 15.67
CA TYR A 425 -5.72 20.92 15.49
C TYR A 425 -7.08 20.39 15.91
N SER A 426 -7.41 19.21 15.38
CA SER A 426 -8.62 18.46 15.69
C SER A 426 -8.22 17.00 15.95
N GLY A 427 -8.93 16.33 16.86
CA GLY A 427 -8.64 14.94 17.24
C GLY A 427 -7.57 14.84 18.34
N THR A 428 -6.54 14.01 18.10
CA THR A 428 -5.48 13.69 19.07
C THR A 428 -4.76 14.92 19.62
N GLU A 429 -4.41 14.90 20.91
CA GLU A 429 -3.72 16.00 21.57
C GLU A 429 -2.31 16.25 21.01
N LEU A 430 -2.09 17.48 20.53
CA LEU A 430 -0.81 17.92 19.98
C LEU A 430 -0.06 18.91 20.88
N ALA A 431 -0.42 18.99 22.16
CA ALA A 431 0.28 19.82 23.13
C ALA A 431 1.73 19.36 23.36
N GLY A 432 2.58 20.30 23.79
CA GLY A 432 3.98 20.05 24.12
C GLY A 432 4.92 19.86 22.94
N ILE A 433 4.50 20.22 21.71
CA ILE A 433 5.40 20.25 20.56
C ILE A 433 6.39 21.41 20.71
N LYS A 434 7.69 21.11 20.60
CA LYS A 434 8.76 22.12 20.68
C LYS A 434 8.62 23.13 19.53
N ASN A 435 8.98 24.39 19.81
CA ASN A 435 8.91 25.52 18.88
C ASN A 435 7.50 25.95 18.46
N VAL A 436 6.46 25.48 19.16
CA VAL A 436 5.08 25.96 18.99
C VAL A 436 4.75 26.92 20.14
N SER A 437 4.25 28.10 19.80
CA SER A 437 3.96 29.21 20.71
C SER A 437 2.53 29.17 21.26
N GLY A 438 1.57 28.73 20.44
CA GLY A 438 0.17 28.59 20.84
C GLY A 438 -0.47 27.35 20.22
N CYS A 439 -1.37 26.69 20.96
CA CYS A 439 -2.12 25.52 20.50
C CYS A 439 -3.62 25.77 20.68
N PHE A 440 -4.39 25.56 19.63
CA PHE A 440 -5.84 25.77 19.57
C PHE A 440 -6.51 24.49 19.12
N GLN A 441 -7.26 23.84 20.00
CA GLN A 441 -8.02 22.65 19.64
C GLN A 441 -9.42 23.06 19.16
N VAL A 442 -9.82 22.51 18.03
CA VAL A 442 -11.14 22.70 17.41
C VAL A 442 -11.75 21.34 17.12
N LYS A 443 -13.09 21.24 17.08
CA LYS A 443 -13.74 19.95 16.76
C LYS A 443 -13.45 19.56 15.32
N ASP A 444 -13.52 20.53 14.41
CA ASP A 444 -13.13 20.38 13.01
C ASP A 444 -12.60 21.71 12.43
N PHE A 445 -12.42 21.78 11.11
CA PHE A 445 -11.91 22.98 10.43
C PHE A 445 -12.99 23.74 9.67
N THR A 446 -14.25 23.61 10.08
CA THR A 446 -15.35 24.41 9.52
C THR A 446 -15.17 25.88 9.86
N TYR A 447 -15.91 26.74 9.14
CA TYR A 447 -15.86 28.18 9.37
C TYR A 447 -16.22 28.56 10.81
N GLU A 448 -17.25 27.94 11.37
CA GLU A 448 -17.74 28.22 12.71
C GLU A 448 -16.67 27.90 13.74
N GLU A 449 -16.16 26.67 13.76
CA GLU A 449 -15.13 26.23 14.71
C GLU A 449 -13.85 27.08 14.64
N ILE A 450 -13.39 27.42 13.42
CA ILE A 450 -12.18 28.23 13.24
C ILE A 450 -12.36 29.68 13.74
N VAL A 451 -13.54 30.28 13.54
CA VAL A 451 -13.81 31.63 14.04
C VAL A 451 -13.90 31.66 15.56
N HIS A 452 -14.48 30.63 16.18
CA HIS A 452 -14.55 30.50 17.64
C HIS A 452 -13.18 30.34 18.31
N ALA A 453 -12.16 29.88 17.57
CA ALA A 453 -10.80 29.76 18.09
C ALA A 453 -10.07 31.11 18.27
N GLU A 454 -10.71 32.24 17.92
CA GLU A 454 -10.20 33.62 18.12
C GLU A 454 -8.75 33.84 17.67
N LEU A 455 -8.41 33.26 16.52
CA LEU A 455 -7.05 33.24 16.01
C LEU A 455 -6.57 34.64 15.62
N GLY A 456 -5.33 34.97 15.98
CA GLY A 456 -4.69 36.23 15.63
C GLY A 456 -4.37 36.39 14.13
N ARG A 457 -3.62 37.44 13.79
CA ARG A 457 -3.15 37.66 12.40
C ARG A 457 -1.82 36.97 12.14
N TYR A 458 -1.72 36.28 11.01
CA TYR A 458 -0.54 35.53 10.59
C TYR A 458 0.08 36.08 9.30
N ASP A 459 1.34 35.77 9.05
CA ASP A 459 1.93 35.94 7.72
C ASP A 459 1.48 34.81 6.79
N LEU A 460 1.45 33.58 7.30
CA LEU A 460 1.16 32.38 6.53
C LEU A 460 0.29 31.39 7.31
N VAL A 461 -0.75 30.89 6.64
CA VAL A 461 -1.53 29.72 7.08
C VAL A 461 -1.10 28.52 6.26
N VAL A 462 -0.64 27.47 6.92
CA VAL A 462 -0.30 26.18 6.32
C VAL A 462 -1.37 25.16 6.70
N PHE A 463 -2.24 24.81 5.77
CA PHE A 463 -3.13 23.67 5.95
C PHE A 463 -2.37 22.38 5.60
N LEU A 464 -1.97 21.63 6.62
CA LEU A 464 -1.22 20.38 6.49
C LEU A 464 -2.20 19.20 6.46
N THR A 465 -2.18 18.41 5.39
CA THR A 465 -3.15 17.33 5.16
C THR A 465 -2.51 16.11 4.53
N GLU A 466 -3.08 14.93 4.76
CA GLU A 466 -2.75 13.67 4.08
C GLU A 466 -3.01 13.69 2.56
N ASN A 467 -3.80 14.67 2.14
CA ASN A 467 -4.28 14.82 0.80
C ASN A 467 -3.17 15.35 -0.13
N SER A 468 -2.98 14.69 -1.28
CA SER A 468 -2.07 15.16 -2.31
C SER A 468 -2.60 16.42 -3.01
N SER A 469 -1.79 16.98 -3.92
CA SER A 469 -2.18 18.09 -4.82
C SER A 469 -3.51 17.91 -5.57
N ARG A 470 -4.02 16.68 -5.65
CA ARG A 470 -5.15 16.28 -6.48
C ARG A 470 -6.50 16.34 -5.78
N VAL A 471 -6.53 16.80 -4.52
CA VAL A 471 -7.70 16.69 -3.66
C VAL A 471 -8.41 18.03 -3.52
N PHE A 472 -9.74 17.98 -3.53
CA PHE A 472 -10.60 19.12 -3.26
C PHE A 472 -11.05 19.10 -1.80
N LEU A 473 -10.74 20.16 -1.06
CA LEU A 473 -11.29 20.38 0.27
C LEU A 473 -12.79 20.64 0.18
N LYS A 474 -13.56 20.09 1.13
CA LYS A 474 -14.97 20.48 1.34
C LYS A 474 -15.05 22.01 1.44
N GLU A 475 -16.08 22.60 0.84
CA GLU A 475 -16.21 24.06 0.76
C GLU A 475 -16.21 24.73 2.14
N GLU A 476 -16.84 24.12 3.14
CA GLU A 476 -16.87 24.60 4.52
C GLU A 476 -15.47 24.62 5.16
N ILE A 477 -14.67 23.57 4.95
CA ILE A 477 -13.26 23.53 5.39
C ILE A 477 -12.47 24.60 4.66
N ARG A 478 -12.64 24.74 3.34
CA ARG A 478 -11.96 25.76 2.55
C ARG A 478 -12.28 27.17 3.07
N ARG A 479 -13.54 27.44 3.45
CA ARG A 479 -13.97 28.72 4.03
C ARG A 479 -13.39 28.93 5.42
N GLY A 480 -13.37 27.91 6.28
CA GLY A 480 -12.74 27.99 7.60
C GLY A 480 -11.25 28.29 7.51
N ILE A 481 -10.49 27.55 6.70
CA ILE A 481 -9.06 27.86 6.52
C ILE A 481 -8.84 29.29 5.97
N LYS A 482 -9.69 29.75 5.05
CA LYS A 482 -9.60 31.12 4.50
C LYS A 482 -10.03 32.22 5.46
N SER A 483 -10.83 31.92 6.48
CA SER A 483 -11.27 32.92 7.46
C SER A 483 -10.14 33.30 8.42
N ILE A 484 -9.14 32.44 8.59
CA ILE A 484 -7.94 32.74 9.39
C ILE A 484 -7.22 33.96 8.79
N PRO A 485 -7.06 35.08 9.52
CA PRO A 485 -6.46 36.30 8.99
C PRO A 485 -4.98 36.09 8.65
N ALA A 486 -4.64 36.03 7.36
CA ALA A 486 -3.26 35.86 6.91
C ALA A 486 -2.95 36.57 5.59
N ARG A 487 -1.67 36.88 5.36
CA ARG A 487 -1.22 37.41 4.05
C ARG A 487 -1.29 36.35 2.96
N LYS A 488 -1.12 35.07 3.31
CA LYS A 488 -1.17 33.94 2.37
C LYS A 488 -1.67 32.67 3.04
N HIS A 489 -2.40 31.87 2.26
CA HIS A 489 -2.85 30.53 2.64
C HIS A 489 -2.28 29.53 1.65
N VAL A 490 -1.76 28.42 2.17
CA VAL A 490 -1.20 27.34 1.38
C VAL A 490 -1.69 25.99 1.88
N LEU A 491 -1.73 25.03 0.96
CA LEU A 491 -1.91 23.62 1.31
C LEU A 491 -0.54 22.96 1.26
N MET A 492 -0.24 22.15 2.26
CA MET A 492 0.94 21.29 2.29
C MET A 492 0.47 19.86 2.52
N ASN A 493 0.98 18.90 1.76
CA ASN A 493 0.69 17.50 2.06
C ASN A 493 1.60 16.97 3.18
N PHE A 494 1.33 15.78 3.72
CA PHE A 494 2.19 15.17 4.74
C PHE A 494 3.62 14.83 4.26
N ASN A 495 3.88 14.90 2.95
CA ASN A 495 5.23 14.85 2.38
C ASN A 495 5.99 16.19 2.41
N PHE A 496 5.40 17.22 3.01
CA PHE A 496 5.88 18.61 3.02
C PHE A 496 6.01 19.24 1.63
N GLU A 497 5.23 18.78 0.67
CA GLU A 497 5.12 19.38 -0.65
C GLU A 497 4.09 20.51 -0.63
N LEU A 498 4.51 21.69 -1.09
CA LEU A 498 3.73 22.91 -1.06
C LEU A 498 2.89 23.13 -2.32
N PHE A 499 1.62 23.46 -2.11
CA PHE A 499 0.64 23.75 -3.16
C PHE A 499 -0.04 25.11 -2.93
N ASN A 500 -0.10 25.92 -4.00
CA ASN A 500 -0.81 27.20 -4.01
C ASN A 500 -2.33 27.00 -4.20
N TYR A 501 -2.94 26.18 -3.35
CA TYR A 501 -4.34 25.76 -3.48
C TYR A 501 -5.34 26.92 -3.35
N PHE A 502 -5.08 27.86 -2.44
CA PHE A 502 -6.05 28.90 -2.08
C PHE A 502 -6.00 30.18 -2.94
N VAL A 503 -4.98 30.32 -3.80
CA VAL A 503 -4.66 31.55 -4.56
C VAL A 503 -5.30 31.59 -5.96
N TYR A 504 -5.34 30.47 -6.68
CA TYR A 504 -5.72 30.50 -8.10
C TYR A 504 -7.21 30.31 -8.31
N ARG A 505 -7.88 31.36 -8.85
CA ARG A 505 -9.26 31.23 -9.30
C ARG A 505 -9.40 30.56 -10.67
N PHE A 506 -8.40 30.51 -11.58
CA PHE A 506 -8.56 29.70 -12.82
C PHE A 506 -7.31 29.09 -13.49
N LEU A 507 -6.14 29.71 -13.57
CA LEU A 507 -5.07 29.22 -14.47
C LEU A 507 -3.73 29.09 -13.76
N HIS A 508 -3.04 27.95 -13.94
CA HIS A 508 -1.57 27.77 -14.05
C HIS A 508 -1.30 26.32 -14.54
N SER A 509 -0.26 26.16 -15.36
CA SER A 509 0.00 25.15 -16.41
C SER A 509 0.10 23.66 -16.03
N ASN A 510 -0.03 23.27 -14.76
CA ASN A 510 0.16 21.88 -14.33
C ASN A 510 -1.12 21.11 -14.00
N LYS A 511 -2.32 21.70 -14.14
CA LYS A 511 -3.59 21.00 -13.88
C LYS A 511 -3.81 19.79 -14.79
N LEU A 512 -3.39 19.88 -16.06
CA LEU A 512 -3.47 18.76 -16.99
C LEU A 512 -2.57 17.61 -16.52
N LYS A 513 -1.32 17.88 -16.14
CA LYS A 513 -0.42 16.85 -15.57
C LYS A 513 -0.93 16.29 -14.24
N MET A 514 -1.61 17.11 -13.44
CA MET A 514 -2.24 16.72 -12.19
C MET A 514 -3.41 15.76 -12.41
N PHE A 515 -4.17 15.97 -13.50
CA PHE A 515 -5.33 15.14 -13.86
C PHE A 515 -4.94 13.86 -14.59
N LEU A 516 -4.02 13.98 -15.55
CA LEU A 516 -3.51 12.88 -16.37
C LEU A 516 -2.50 12.02 -15.62
N ASP A 517 -2.42 12.06 -14.29
CA ASP A 517 -1.54 11.26 -13.44
C ASP A 517 -0.25 10.71 -14.09
N TRP A 518 0.55 11.59 -14.70
CA TRP A 518 1.59 11.13 -15.63
C TRP A 518 2.68 10.31 -14.93
N ASP A 519 2.87 10.58 -13.65
CA ASP A 519 3.85 9.88 -12.82
C ASP A 519 3.47 8.40 -12.66
N ASN A 520 2.18 8.08 -12.50
CA ASN A 520 1.71 6.70 -12.27
C ASN A 520 1.21 6.03 -13.57
N LYS A 521 0.47 6.76 -14.42
CA LYS A 521 -0.16 6.24 -15.66
C LYS A 521 0.68 6.44 -16.91
N GLY A 522 1.84 7.10 -16.81
CA GLY A 522 2.69 7.42 -17.96
C GLY A 522 3.07 6.21 -18.83
N PHE A 523 3.21 5.03 -18.23
CA PHE A 523 3.47 3.79 -18.97
C PHE A 523 2.25 3.37 -19.81
N LEU A 524 1.02 3.44 -19.27
CA LEU A 524 -0.19 3.15 -20.02
C LEU A 524 -0.35 4.10 -21.21
N TYR A 525 -0.09 5.40 -21.03
CA TYR A 525 -0.20 6.36 -22.14
C TYR A 525 0.80 6.09 -23.26
N LYS A 526 1.99 5.59 -22.92
CA LYS A 526 3.00 5.20 -23.92
C LYS A 526 2.59 3.95 -24.69
N GLN A 527 2.03 2.95 -24.01
CA GLN A 527 1.59 1.69 -24.63
C GLN A 527 0.26 1.84 -25.38
N GLU A 528 -0.62 2.72 -24.89
CA GLU A 528 -2.01 2.89 -25.33
C GLU A 528 -2.39 4.38 -25.39
N PRO A 529 -1.93 5.13 -26.41
CA PRO A 529 -2.16 6.58 -26.51
C PRO A 529 -3.64 6.99 -26.48
N PHE A 530 -4.56 6.10 -26.89
CA PHE A 530 -6.00 6.38 -26.82
C PHE A 530 -6.51 6.52 -25.38
N PHE A 531 -5.87 5.87 -24.41
CA PHE A 531 -6.22 6.02 -22.99
C PHE A 531 -5.93 7.44 -22.48
N LEU A 532 -4.84 8.06 -22.96
CA LEU A 532 -4.53 9.47 -22.70
C LEU A 532 -5.63 10.38 -23.24
N ILE A 533 -6.12 10.12 -24.46
CA ILE A 533 -7.20 10.89 -25.07
C ILE A 533 -8.47 10.80 -24.22
N LYS A 534 -8.82 9.61 -23.71
CA LYS A 534 -9.98 9.44 -22.81
C LYS A 534 -9.84 10.28 -21.54
N ASP A 535 -8.68 10.23 -20.87
CA ASP A 535 -8.42 11.03 -19.67
C ASP A 535 -8.46 12.54 -19.97
N VAL A 536 -7.96 12.99 -21.13
CA VAL A 536 -8.05 14.38 -21.58
C VAL A 536 -9.50 14.80 -21.82
N VAL A 537 -10.31 13.97 -22.49
CA VAL A 537 -11.73 14.26 -22.73
C VAL A 537 -12.49 14.35 -21.41
N PHE A 538 -12.24 13.41 -20.49
CA PHE A 538 -12.83 13.44 -19.15
C PHE A 538 -12.46 14.73 -18.40
N PHE A 539 -11.19 15.16 -18.47
CA PHE A 539 -10.74 16.44 -17.92
C PHE A 539 -11.50 17.63 -18.50
N LEU A 540 -11.65 17.69 -19.83
CA LEU A 540 -12.32 18.78 -20.52
C LEU A 540 -13.80 18.86 -20.13
N ILE A 541 -14.51 17.72 -20.10
CA ILE A 541 -15.91 17.65 -19.67
C ILE A 541 -16.04 18.14 -18.23
N TRP A 542 -15.17 17.69 -17.33
CA TRP A 542 -15.16 18.13 -15.94
C TRP A 542 -14.89 19.65 -15.83
N ALA A 543 -13.91 20.17 -16.57
CA ALA A 543 -13.55 21.57 -16.56
C ALA A 543 -14.72 22.45 -17.04
N VAL A 544 -15.40 22.03 -18.12
CA VAL A 544 -16.61 22.67 -18.64
C VAL A 544 -17.71 22.67 -17.58
N LYS A 545 -18.06 21.49 -17.02
CA LYS A 545 -19.09 21.40 -15.96
C LYS A 545 -18.81 22.32 -14.77
N LYS A 546 -17.53 22.49 -14.41
CA LYS A 546 -17.11 23.37 -13.30
C LYS A 546 -17.22 24.85 -13.64
N VAL A 547 -16.89 25.26 -14.87
CA VAL A 547 -17.07 26.64 -15.35
C VAL A 547 -18.56 26.99 -15.37
N TYR A 548 -19.40 26.14 -15.95
CA TYR A 548 -20.84 26.40 -16.07
C TYR A 548 -21.57 26.38 -14.72
N LYS A 549 -21.13 25.57 -13.73
CA LYS A 549 -21.60 25.63 -12.33
C LYS A 549 -21.30 26.95 -11.62
N THR A 550 -20.38 27.79 -12.11
CA THR A 550 -20.16 29.13 -11.51
C THR A 550 -21.15 30.18 -12.01
N HIS A 551 -21.93 29.88 -13.06
CA HIS A 551 -22.88 30.84 -13.65
C HIS A 551 -24.35 30.53 -13.37
N PHE A 552 -24.70 29.35 -12.83
CA PHE A 552 -26.06 29.04 -12.40
C PHE A 552 -26.07 28.27 -11.08
N THR A 553 -26.92 28.80 -10.17
CA THR A 553 -27.46 28.31 -8.89
C THR A 553 -26.58 28.24 -7.63
N LYS A 554 -27.08 28.97 -6.61
CA LYS A 554 -26.98 28.62 -5.18
C LYS A 554 -27.62 27.23 -5.02
N GLU A 555 -26.88 26.20 -4.64
CA GLU A 555 -27.46 25.04 -3.93
C GLU A 555 -26.38 24.10 -3.37
N LYS A 556 -26.61 23.69 -2.13
CA LYS A 556 -25.74 22.82 -1.30
C LYS A 556 -25.54 21.41 -1.87
N ASP A 557 -26.34 20.96 -2.85
CA ASP A 557 -26.28 19.60 -3.40
C ASP A 557 -25.27 19.40 -4.55
N VAL A 558 -24.70 20.49 -5.06
CA VAL A 558 -23.89 20.46 -6.27
C VAL A 558 -22.40 20.16 -5.98
N ASP A 559 -21.94 20.54 -4.78
CA ASP A 559 -20.66 20.12 -4.21
C ASP A 559 -20.71 18.65 -3.80
N LEU A 560 -21.86 18.14 -3.35
CA LEU A 560 -22.07 16.73 -3.07
C LEU A 560 -21.90 15.88 -4.32
N LYS A 561 -22.35 16.29 -5.51
CA LYS A 561 -22.18 15.51 -6.75
C LYS A 561 -20.77 15.57 -7.35
N ALA A 562 -20.07 16.71 -7.25
CA ALA A 562 -18.67 16.79 -7.68
C ALA A 562 -17.73 16.12 -6.66
N ALA A 563 -18.03 16.25 -5.37
CA ALA A 563 -17.44 15.44 -4.33
C ALA A 563 -17.80 13.97 -4.53
N LYS A 564 -19.00 13.62 -4.99
CA LYS A 564 -19.39 12.24 -5.35
C LYS A 564 -18.62 11.75 -6.56
N ASP A 565 -18.41 12.53 -7.61
CA ASP A 565 -17.57 12.10 -8.76
C ASP A 565 -16.08 11.94 -8.36
N ILE A 566 -15.58 12.77 -7.43
CA ILE A 566 -14.22 12.67 -6.86
C ILE A 566 -14.13 11.58 -5.79
N MET A 567 -15.22 11.35 -5.05
CA MET A 567 -15.41 10.29 -4.07
C MET A 567 -15.66 8.98 -4.79
N ASP A 568 -16.21 8.93 -5.98
CA ASP A 568 -16.38 7.72 -6.79
C ASP A 568 -15.04 7.40 -7.45
N PHE A 569 -14.23 8.42 -7.80
CA PHE A 569 -12.82 8.27 -8.14
C PHE A 569 -11.93 7.85 -6.94
N ARG A 570 -12.30 8.18 -5.70
CA ARG A 570 -11.56 7.87 -4.46
C ARG A 570 -12.05 6.64 -3.71
N LYS A 571 -13.33 6.33 -3.75
CA LYS A 571 -14.00 5.12 -3.22
C LYS A 571 -13.57 3.89 -4.02
N PHE A 572 -13.06 4.13 -5.22
CA PHE A 572 -12.31 3.18 -6.01
C PHE A 572 -10.87 2.94 -5.51
N HIS A 573 -10.33 3.76 -4.59
CA HIS A 573 -8.91 3.73 -4.23
C HIS A 573 -8.61 3.79 -2.72
N LEU A 574 -9.52 4.23 -1.85
CA LEU A 574 -9.36 4.26 -0.40
C LEU A 574 -10.74 4.20 0.27
N GLU A 575 -11.03 3.09 0.95
CA GLU A 575 -12.19 3.01 1.85
C GLU A 575 -11.86 3.63 3.20
N GLY A 576 -12.84 4.35 3.74
CA GLY A 576 -12.77 4.98 5.06
C GLY A 576 -13.47 6.34 5.10
N ASN A 577 -14.73 6.34 5.56
CA ASN A 577 -15.17 7.40 6.45
C ASN A 577 -16.35 6.89 7.30
N GLU A 578 -16.13 6.92 8.61
CA GLU A 578 -17.14 6.75 9.64
C GLU A 578 -18.27 7.78 9.46
N SER A 579 -19.50 7.29 9.38
CA SER A 579 -20.65 7.68 10.23
C SER A 579 -21.98 7.32 9.53
N GLY A 580 -22.51 6.13 9.81
CA GLY A 580 -23.92 5.75 9.63
C GLY A 580 -24.36 5.32 8.22
N LEU A 581 -24.38 4.02 7.95
CA LEU A 581 -24.98 3.39 6.75
C LEU A 581 -26.47 3.07 6.96
N ILE A 582 -27.29 3.18 5.89
CA ILE A 582 -28.17 2.09 5.38
C ILE A 582 -28.32 2.16 3.83
N GLU A 583 -28.09 0.98 3.23
CA GLU A 583 -28.40 0.31 1.94
C GLU A 583 -28.37 0.93 0.53
N MET A 584 -28.00 0.03 -0.39
CA MET A 584 -27.75 0.18 -1.83
C MET A 584 -29.04 -0.17 -2.60
N ASP A 585 -29.50 0.71 -3.49
CA ASP A 585 -30.77 0.51 -4.22
C ASP A 585 -30.65 -0.49 -5.40
N ASP A 586 -31.77 -1.16 -5.71
CA ASP A 586 -31.96 -2.19 -6.73
C ASP A 586 -31.43 -1.86 -8.15
N GLN A 587 -31.23 -0.58 -8.50
CA GLN A 587 -30.60 -0.15 -9.76
C GLN A 587 -29.08 -0.38 -9.81
N LEU A 588 -28.37 -0.27 -8.68
CA LEU A 588 -26.93 -0.49 -8.62
C LEU A 588 -26.59 -1.99 -8.64
N MET A 589 -27.45 -2.81 -8.05
CA MET A 589 -27.43 -4.27 -8.20
C MET A 589 -27.66 -4.69 -9.66
N LYS A 590 -28.57 -4.05 -10.41
CA LYS A 590 -28.81 -4.35 -11.84
C LYS A 590 -27.69 -3.90 -12.80
N TYR A 591 -26.93 -2.84 -12.50
CA TYR A 591 -25.81 -2.36 -13.33
C TYR A 591 -24.55 -3.24 -13.21
N GLU A 592 -24.18 -3.67 -12.00
CA GLU A 592 -23.10 -4.66 -11.80
C GLU A 592 -23.50 -6.04 -12.39
N TYR A 593 -24.79 -6.40 -12.32
CA TYR A 593 -25.39 -7.62 -12.90
C TYR A 593 -25.43 -7.66 -14.45
N THR A 594 -25.30 -6.51 -15.14
CA THR A 594 -25.26 -6.41 -16.63
C THR A 594 -23.86 -6.10 -17.17
N ARG A 595 -22.87 -5.97 -16.28
CA ARG A 595 -21.47 -5.71 -16.64
C ARG A 595 -20.58 -6.94 -16.41
N ILE A 596 -20.86 -7.72 -15.37
CA ILE A 596 -20.22 -9.03 -15.08
C ILE A 596 -20.80 -10.14 -15.98
N ARG A 597 -22.04 -9.95 -16.39
CA ARG A 597 -22.79 -10.81 -17.30
C ARG A 597 -22.93 -9.94 -18.56
N THR A 598 -22.71 -10.38 -19.78
CA THR A 598 -23.40 -11.54 -20.33
C THR A 598 -22.84 -11.86 -21.70
N ARG A 599 -22.71 -13.11 -22.16
CA ARG A 599 -23.04 -14.44 -21.67
C ARG A 599 -22.72 -15.32 -22.87
N ASP A 600 -22.12 -16.48 -22.66
CA ASP A 600 -22.48 -17.71 -23.38
C ASP A 600 -21.77 -18.79 -22.57
N SER A 601 -22.40 -19.44 -21.59
CA SER A 601 -23.82 -19.62 -21.26
C SER A 601 -23.95 -19.80 -19.75
#